data_AF-A0A3D3CVN9-F1
#
_entry.id   AF-A0A3D3CVN9-F1
#
_cell.length_a   1.000
_cell.length_b   1.000
_cell.length_c   1.000
_cell.angle_alpha   90.00
_cell.angle_beta   90.00
_cell.angle_gamma   90.00
#
_symmetry.space_group_name_H-M   'P 1'
#
loop_
_entity.id
_entity.type
_entity.pdbx_description
1 polymer ?
#
loop_
_entity_poly.entity_id
_entity_poly.type
_entity_poly.pdbx_seq_one_letter_code
_entity_poly.pdbx_strand_id
1 'polypeptide(L)'
;PALKNLDQAYQFIQEYVGFISPGVLAIFLLGFFWKRTTAAAALTGSLLTIPVSTVLKFLPTWTNGAFPDYPFLDRMTITFVIIVVMMIVVSLLRPAADQASHTIVIDKKDFKVSPAFIVWSVIIMGILAGLYTVYW
;
A
#
# COMPACT_ATOMS: atom_id res chain seq x y z
N PRO A 1 -22.46 4.88 24.13
CA PRO A 1 -22.82 5.92 23.15
C PRO A 1 -21.60 6.70 22.61
N ALA A 2 -20.75 7.26 23.48
CA ALA A 2 -19.54 8.00 23.06
C ALA A 2 -18.50 7.14 22.34
N LEU A 3 -18.28 5.88 22.79
CA LEU A 3 -17.33 4.94 22.15
C LEU A 3 -17.72 4.57 20.71
N LYS A 4 -19.01 4.35 20.42
CA LYS A 4 -19.50 4.07 19.05
C LYS A 4 -19.20 5.22 18.08
N ASN A 5 -19.25 6.46 18.56
CA ASN A 5 -18.95 7.64 17.74
C ASN A 5 -17.44 7.75 17.46
N LEU A 6 -16.58 7.31 18.39
CA LEU A 6 -15.13 7.29 18.20
C LEU A 6 -14.70 6.21 17.21
N ASP A 7 -15.27 5.01 17.30
CA ASP A 7 -14.98 3.92 16.36
C ASP A 7 -15.37 4.33 14.93
N GLN A 8 -16.53 4.96 14.78
CA GLN A 8 -16.99 5.48 13.50
C GLN A 8 -16.11 6.61 12.97
N ALA A 9 -15.66 7.53 13.84
CA ALA A 9 -14.72 8.59 13.46
C ALA A 9 -13.36 8.02 13.04
N TYR A 10 -12.85 6.99 13.73
CA TYR A 10 -11.60 6.32 13.39
C TYR A 10 -11.72 5.59 12.05
N GLN A 11 -12.81 4.86 11.80
CA GLN A 11 -13.06 4.23 10.51
C GLN A 11 -13.19 5.25 9.38
N PHE A 12 -13.88 6.37 9.63
CA PHE A 12 -13.95 7.47 8.67
C PHE A 12 -12.54 7.98 8.35
N ILE A 13 -11.71 8.30 9.34
CA ILE A 13 -10.34 8.77 9.08
C ILE A 13 -9.54 7.74 8.28
N GLN A 14 -9.59 6.46 8.68
CA GLN A 14 -8.89 5.39 7.98
C GLN A 14 -9.36 5.21 6.54
N GLU A 15 -10.67 5.34 6.30
CA GLU A 15 -11.22 5.24 4.96
C GLU A 15 -10.65 6.34 4.07
N TYR A 16 -10.64 7.61 4.52
CA TYR A 16 -10.14 8.73 3.72
C TYR A 16 -8.63 8.70 3.53
N VAL A 17 -7.87 8.31 4.56
CA VAL A 17 -6.44 8.03 4.42
C VAL A 17 -6.21 6.91 3.40
N GLY A 18 -7.09 5.91 3.39
CA GLY A 18 -7.08 4.80 2.46
C GLY A 18 -7.30 5.15 1.00
N PHE A 19 -7.74 6.37 0.68
CA PHE A 19 -7.81 6.82 -0.70
C PHE A 19 -6.43 7.09 -1.30
N ILE A 20 -5.44 7.42 -0.45
CA ILE A 20 -4.12 7.93 -0.85
C ILE A 20 -3.02 6.94 -0.47
N SER A 21 -3.10 6.35 0.73
CA SER A 21 -2.08 5.46 1.28
C SER A 21 -1.64 4.32 0.37
N PRO A 22 -2.53 3.62 -0.36
CA PRO A 22 -2.13 2.55 -1.28
C PRO A 22 -1.17 3.02 -2.36
N GLY A 23 -1.43 4.19 -2.95
CA GLY A 23 -0.58 4.75 -4.00
C GLY A 23 0.78 5.19 -3.49
N VAL A 24 0.78 5.88 -2.33
CA VAL A 24 2.02 6.32 -1.67
C VAL A 24 2.89 5.12 -1.31
N LEU A 25 2.30 4.06 -0.76
CA LEU A 25 3.00 2.82 -0.45
C LEU A 25 3.57 2.17 -1.72
N ALA A 26 2.81 2.10 -2.81
CA ALA A 26 3.27 1.55 -4.09
C ALA A 26 4.47 2.32 -4.65
N ILE A 27 4.43 3.65 -4.61
CA ILE A 27 5.52 4.51 -5.08
C ILE A 27 6.79 4.27 -4.26
N PHE A 28 6.68 4.23 -2.93
CA PHE A 28 7.85 3.98 -2.08
C PHE A 28 8.40 2.57 -2.28
N LEU A 29 7.55 1.54 -2.25
CA LEU A 29 8.02 0.16 -2.41
C LEU A 29 8.71 -0.06 -3.76
N LEU A 30 8.11 0.41 -4.86
CA LEU A 30 8.75 0.28 -6.18
C LEU A 30 9.97 1.19 -6.30
N GLY A 31 9.96 2.40 -5.74
CA GLY A 31 11.10 3.31 -5.75
C GLY A 31 12.31 2.78 -5.01
N PHE A 32 12.11 2.10 -3.87
CA PHE A 32 13.19 1.47 -3.11
C PHE A 32 13.65 0.16 -3.74
N PHE A 33 12.72 -0.77 -3.97
CA PHE A 33 13.08 -2.16 -4.27
C PHE A 33 13.14 -2.48 -5.77
N TRP A 34 12.63 -1.63 -6.65
CA TRP A 34 12.59 -1.88 -8.08
C TRP A 34 13.30 -0.80 -8.91
N LYS A 35 14.52 -1.14 -9.36
CA LYS A 35 15.42 -0.24 -10.11
C LYS A 35 14.84 0.30 -11.43
N ARG A 36 13.79 -0.31 -11.98
CA ARG A 36 13.16 0.12 -13.23
C ARG A 36 12.06 1.17 -13.01
N THR A 37 11.79 1.56 -11.76
CA THR A 37 10.78 2.57 -11.45
C THR A 37 11.20 3.92 -12.01
N THR A 38 10.36 4.50 -12.86
CA THR A 38 10.61 5.80 -13.47
C THR A 38 9.81 6.91 -12.77
N ALA A 39 10.27 8.16 -12.88
CA ALA A 39 9.53 9.31 -12.34
C ALA A 39 8.10 9.41 -12.90
N ALA A 40 7.89 9.05 -14.17
CA ALA A 40 6.53 9.04 -14.73
C ALA A 40 5.69 7.90 -14.20
N ALA A 41 6.25 6.71 -13.96
CA ALA A 41 5.50 5.65 -13.29
C ALA A 41 5.02 6.12 -11.91
N ALA A 42 5.88 6.79 -11.13
CA ALA A 42 5.49 7.36 -9.84
C ALA A 42 4.41 8.44 -9.97
N LEU A 43 4.53 9.35 -10.94
CA LEU A 43 3.50 10.37 -11.21
C LEU A 43 2.17 9.74 -11.63
N THR A 44 2.19 8.79 -12.57
CA THR A 44 1.00 8.05 -12.99
C THR A 44 0.37 7.31 -11.82
N GLY A 45 1.16 6.65 -10.98
CA GLY A 45 0.68 6.01 -9.75
C GLY A 45 0.00 6.99 -8.82
N SER A 46 0.63 8.13 -8.52
CA SER A 46 0.05 9.16 -7.64
C SER A 46 -1.26 9.74 -8.16
N LEU A 47 -1.34 10.00 -9.47
CA LEU A 47 -2.51 10.60 -10.11
C LEU A 47 -3.66 9.61 -10.23
N LEU A 48 -3.38 8.34 -10.54
CA LEU A 48 -4.40 7.30 -10.69
C LEU A 48 -4.92 6.77 -9.36
N THR A 49 -4.19 6.93 -8.26
CA THR A 49 -4.57 6.41 -6.94
C THR A 49 -5.93 6.92 -6.49
N ILE A 50 -6.18 8.22 -6.58
CA ILE A 50 -7.46 8.82 -6.16
C ILE A 50 -8.61 8.37 -7.08
N PRO A 51 -8.51 8.45 -8.43
CA PRO A 51 -9.52 7.92 -9.34
C PRO A 51 -9.83 6.44 -9.11
N VAL A 52 -8.83 5.57 -8.98
CA VAL A 52 -9.02 4.12 -8.77
C VAL A 52 -9.76 3.86 -7.45
N SER A 53 -9.32 4.47 -6.35
CA SER A 53 -10.00 4.37 -5.05
C SER A 53 -11.43 4.90 -5.09
N THR A 54 -11.66 6.00 -5.81
CA THR A 54 -12.99 6.60 -5.99
C THR A 54 -13.91 5.69 -6.77
N VAL A 55 -13.43 5.15 -7.89
CA VAL A 55 -14.18 4.16 -8.68
C VAL A 55 -14.56 2.99 -7.79
N LEU A 56 -13.61 2.36 -7.08
CA LEU A 56 -13.92 1.22 -6.21
C LEU A 56 -14.93 1.53 -5.09
N LYS A 57 -14.96 2.76 -4.58
CA LYS A 57 -15.96 3.18 -3.58
C LYS A 57 -17.36 3.33 -4.16
N PHE A 58 -17.49 3.90 -5.37
CA PHE A 58 -18.79 4.23 -5.96
C PHE A 58 -19.30 3.19 -6.98
N LEU A 59 -18.45 2.25 -7.41
CA LEU A 59 -18.78 1.17 -8.33
C LEU A 59 -19.97 0.30 -7.85
N PRO A 60 -20.08 -0.09 -6.56
CA PRO A 60 -21.25 -0.81 -6.07
C PRO A 60 -22.56 -0.04 -6.32
N THR A 61 -22.54 1.27 -6.07
CA THR A 61 -23.69 2.16 -6.27
C THR A 61 -24.01 2.35 -7.76
N TRP A 62 -23.00 2.55 -8.60
CA TRP A 62 -23.19 2.74 -10.05
C TRP A 62 -23.68 1.49 -10.78
N THR A 63 -23.36 0.32 -10.25
CA THR A 63 -23.73 -0.98 -10.83
C THR A 63 -25.01 -1.56 -10.23
N ASN A 64 -25.76 -0.79 -9.44
CA ASN A 64 -26.95 -1.25 -8.70
C ASN A 64 -26.70 -2.56 -7.92
N GLY A 65 -25.51 -2.70 -7.32
CA GLY A 65 -25.12 -3.85 -6.52
C GLY A 65 -24.58 -5.05 -7.31
N ALA A 66 -24.38 -4.95 -8.63
CA ALA A 66 -23.70 -6.02 -9.37
C ALA A 66 -22.21 -6.15 -8.98
N PHE A 67 -21.60 -5.07 -8.51
CA PHE A 67 -20.27 -5.09 -7.89
C PHE A 67 -20.37 -5.16 -6.35
N PRO A 68 -19.65 -6.06 -5.66
CA PRO A 68 -19.69 -6.18 -4.21
C PRO A 68 -19.21 -4.91 -3.49
N ASP A 69 -19.90 -4.53 -2.40
CA ASP A 69 -19.45 -3.45 -1.53
C ASP A 69 -18.36 -3.96 -0.58
N TYR A 70 -17.10 -3.75 -0.98
CA TYR A 70 -15.95 -4.19 -0.20
C TYR A 70 -15.64 -3.25 0.98
N PRO A 71 -15.27 -3.78 2.15
CA PRO A 71 -14.72 -2.99 3.24
C PRO A 71 -13.55 -2.11 2.80
N PHE A 72 -13.32 -0.99 3.50
CA PHE A 72 -12.27 -0.04 3.11
C PHE A 72 -10.86 -0.66 3.07
N LEU A 73 -10.54 -1.62 3.95
CA LEU A 73 -9.26 -2.35 3.94
C LEU A 73 -9.04 -3.15 2.64
N ASP A 74 -10.09 -3.82 2.15
CA ASP A 74 -10.02 -4.61 0.93
C ASP A 74 -9.90 -3.70 -0.29
N ARG A 75 -10.67 -2.60 -0.33
CA ARG A 75 -10.55 -1.57 -1.38
C ARG A 75 -9.14 -0.99 -1.44
N MET A 76 -8.53 -0.69 -0.29
CA MET A 76 -7.14 -0.23 -0.23
C MET A 76 -6.18 -1.24 -0.82
N THR A 77 -6.34 -2.53 -0.51
CA THR A 77 -5.50 -3.61 -1.03
C THR A 77 -5.63 -3.75 -2.55
N ILE A 78 -6.86 -3.69 -3.07
CA ILE A 78 -7.13 -3.74 -4.51
C ILE A 78 -6.51 -2.52 -5.21
N THR A 79 -6.72 -1.30 -4.68
CA THR A 79 -6.08 -0.09 -5.21
C THR A 79 -4.56 -0.25 -5.23
N PHE A 80 -3.94 -0.74 -4.15
CA PHE A 80 -2.49 -0.95 -4.08
C PHE A 80 -2.00 -1.84 -5.23
N VAL A 81 -2.62 -3.00 -5.42
CA VAL A 81 -2.23 -3.94 -6.48
C VAL A 81 -2.41 -3.33 -7.86
N ILE A 82 -3.54 -2.65 -8.13
CA ILE A 82 -3.79 -1.99 -9.42
C ILE A 82 -2.71 -0.94 -9.70
N ILE A 83 -2.40 -0.09 -8.72
CA ILE A 83 -1.40 0.96 -8.88
C ILE A 83 -0.01 0.38 -9.10
N VAL A 84 0.38 -0.67 -8.35
CA VAL A 84 1.64 -1.38 -8.57
C VAL A 84 1.73 -1.93 -9.99
N VAL A 85 0.68 -2.60 -10.49
CA VAL A 85 0.65 -3.13 -11.86
C VAL A 85 0.76 -2.02 -12.89
N MET A 86 0.01 -0.92 -12.72
CA MET A 86 0.07 0.23 -13.63
C MET A 86 1.46 0.86 -13.65
N MET A 87 2.08 1.05 -12.48
CA MET A 87 3.45 1.55 -12.36
C MET A 87 4.44 0.62 -13.06
N ILE A 88 4.27 -0.71 -12.92
CA ILE A 88 5.10 -1.70 -13.60
C ILE A 88 4.97 -1.58 -15.11
N VAL A 89 3.75 -1.54 -15.63
CA VAL A 89 3.50 -1.42 -17.08
C VAL A 89 4.13 -0.13 -17.64
N VAL A 90 3.89 1.02 -17.00
CA VAL A 90 4.44 2.32 -17.45
C VAL A 90 5.97 2.31 -17.41
N SER A 91 6.57 1.71 -16.38
CA SER A 91 8.02 1.58 -16.27
C SER A 91 8.62 0.69 -17.35
N LEU A 92 7.96 -0.41 -17.72
CA LEU A 92 8.43 -1.34 -18.75
C LEU A 92 8.27 -0.82 -20.17
N LEU A 93 7.23 0.00 -20.43
CA LEU A 93 7.01 0.63 -21.73
C LEU A 93 8.00 1.76 -22.02
N ARG A 94 8.72 2.27 -21.01
CA ARG A 94 9.72 3.34 -21.19
C ARG A 94 11.10 2.79 -21.56
N PRO A 95 11.86 3.51 -22.41
CA PRO A 95 13.22 3.12 -22.78
C PRO A 95 14.15 2.97 -21.57
N ALA A 96 15.05 1.99 -21.61
CA ALA A 96 16.02 1.72 -20.54
C ALA A 96 16.94 2.91 -20.21
N ALA A 97 17.15 3.84 -21.16
CA ALA A 97 17.94 5.04 -20.94
C ALA A 97 17.33 5.98 -19.88
N ASP A 98 16.01 6.04 -19.78
CA ASP A 98 15.29 6.84 -18.76
C ASP A 98 15.26 6.16 -17.38
N GLN A 99 15.67 4.88 -17.30
CA GLN A 99 15.63 4.08 -16.07
C GLN A 99 16.92 4.23 -15.23
N ALA A 100 17.98 4.85 -15.77
CA ALA A 100 19.33 4.77 -15.22
C ALA A 100 19.76 5.96 -14.34
N SER A 101 19.06 7.09 -14.33
CA SER A 101 19.61 8.33 -13.72
C SER A 101 19.43 8.44 -12.20
N HIS A 102 18.48 7.73 -11.58
CA HIS A 102 18.14 7.91 -10.16
C HIS A 102 17.81 6.60 -9.42
N THR A 103 18.51 5.50 -9.70
CA THR A 103 18.28 4.24 -8.98
C THR A 103 18.92 4.26 -7.60
N ILE A 104 18.12 4.01 -6.55
CA ILE A 104 18.64 3.78 -5.19
C ILE A 104 19.43 2.46 -5.20
N VAL A 105 20.72 2.52 -4.87
CA VAL A 105 21.55 1.33 -4.69
C VAL A 105 21.35 0.84 -3.27
N ILE A 106 20.51 -0.19 -3.12
CA ILE A 106 20.31 -0.88 -1.85
C ILE A 106 21.33 -2.02 -1.75
N ASP A 107 22.20 -1.96 -0.75
CA ASP A 107 23.15 -3.02 -0.45
C ASP A 107 22.63 -3.94 0.66
N LYS A 108 22.95 -5.23 0.60
CA LYS A 108 22.58 -6.19 1.66
C LYS A 108 23.11 -5.80 3.05
N LYS A 109 24.16 -4.98 3.10
CA LYS A 109 24.74 -4.47 4.35
C LYS A 109 23.80 -3.52 5.09
N ASP A 110 22.91 -2.83 4.37
CA ASP A 110 21.99 -1.83 4.92
C ASP A 110 20.87 -2.49 5.76
N PHE A 111 20.64 -3.79 5.56
CA PHE A 111 19.68 -4.58 6.34
C PHE A 111 20.31 -5.41 7.47
N LYS A 112 21.61 -5.25 7.74
CA LYS A 112 22.24 -5.95 8.86
C LYS A 112 21.74 -5.36 10.18
N VAL A 113 21.11 -6.19 10.99
CA VAL A 113 20.59 -5.84 12.32
C VAL A 113 21.47 -6.43 13.42
N SER A 114 21.48 -5.80 14.59
CA SER A 114 22.23 -6.30 15.74
C SER A 114 21.58 -7.56 16.33
N PRO A 115 22.35 -8.48 16.94
CA PRO A 115 21.78 -9.65 17.61
C PRO A 115 20.74 -9.30 18.67
N ALA A 116 20.95 -8.19 19.41
CA ALA A 116 19.99 -7.70 20.38
C ALA A 116 18.65 -7.31 19.74
N PHE A 117 18.66 -6.61 18.60
CA PHE A 117 17.45 -6.26 17.87
C PHE A 117 16.67 -7.51 17.44
N ILE A 118 17.36 -8.53 16.93
CA ILE A 118 16.74 -9.81 16.52
C ILE A 118 16.00 -10.46 17.71
N VAL A 119 16.67 -10.56 18.86
CA VAL A 119 16.07 -11.17 20.06
C VAL A 119 14.79 -10.43 20.46
N TRP A 120 14.82 -9.10 20.50
CA TRP A 120 13.64 -8.32 20.86
C TRP A 120 12.52 -8.41 19.81
N SER A 121 12.84 -8.44 18.52
CA SER A 121 11.84 -8.65 17.46
C SER A 121 11.15 -10.00 17.60
N VAL A 122 11.90 -11.08 17.89
CA VAL A 122 11.34 -12.42 18.08
C VAL A 122 10.43 -12.47 19.31
N ILE A 123 10.80 -11.81 20.42
CA ILE A 123 9.95 -11.71 21.61
C ILE A 123 8.62 -11.01 21.27
N ILE A 124 8.66 -9.88 20.57
CA ILE A 124 7.45 -9.15 20.16
C ILE A 124 6.57 -10.03 19.26
N MET A 125 7.15 -10.70 18.27
CA MET A 125 6.41 -11.63 17.41
C MET A 125 5.78 -12.78 18.21
N GLY A 126 6.49 -13.32 19.21
CA GLY A 126 5.98 -14.37 20.09
C GLY A 126 4.81 -13.90 20.95
N ILE A 127 4.89 -12.68 21.51
CA ILE A 127 3.79 -12.06 22.26
C ILE A 127 2.57 -11.89 21.34
N LEU A 128 2.76 -11.32 20.14
CA LEU A 128 1.66 -11.15 19.17
C LEU A 128 1.04 -12.50 18.79
N ALA A 129 1.85 -13.51 18.48
CA ALA A 129 1.36 -14.85 18.17
C ALA A 129 0.56 -15.46 19.32
N GLY A 130 1.04 -15.34 20.56
CA GLY A 130 0.33 -15.81 21.75
C GLY A 130 -1.02 -15.12 21.94
N LEU A 131 -1.05 -13.79 21.85
CA LEU A 131 -2.28 -13.00 21.94
C LEU A 131 -3.28 -13.39 20.86
N TYR A 132 -2.86 -13.43 19.59
CA TYR A 132 -3.72 -13.81 18.49
C TYR A 132 -4.15 -15.28 18.53
N THR A 133 -3.41 -16.18 19.19
CA THR A 133 -3.83 -17.59 19.32
C THR A 133 -4.84 -17.79 20.46
N VAL A 134 -4.69 -17.05 21.57
CA VAL A 134 -5.56 -17.19 22.75
C VAL A 134 -6.90 -16.47 22.58
N TYR A 135 -6.92 -15.34 21.88
CA TYR A 135 -8.10 -14.48 21.74
C TYR A 135 -8.80 -14.60 20.38
N TRP A 136 -8.36 -15.53 19.53
CA TRP A 136 -9.06 -15.91 18.30
C TRP A 136 -10.09 -17.00 18.58
#